data_AF-A0AAE6RJX6-F1
#
_entry.id   AF-A0AAE6RJX6-F1
#
_cell.length_a   1.000
_cell.length_b   1.000
_cell.length_c   1.000
_cell.angle_alpha   90.00
_cell.angle_beta   90.00
_cell.angle_gamma   90.00
#
_symmetry.space_group_name_H-M   'P 1'
#
loop_
_entity.id
_entity.type
_entity.pdbx_description
1 polymer ?
#
loop_
_entity_poly.entity_id
_entity_poly.type
_entity_poly.pdbx_seq_one_letter_code
_entity_poly.pdbx_strand_id
1 'polypeptide(L)'
;MTVAGSIFGSAHVADAQISQRSNSQSGEVLPAADEAIRALDSLNLLATDSLLSDRALTAPEVDKQARLGGEKNSALASETLSESDGLSISTPQGEVGMTPANLGKGRRVDSGVMLFPDEHANVVMTSSQDASAAAGYVVIPGADSPTEYRFSFTANNAPAELELTSRGGVLIKDEEGNVLNSVAPPWARGSDGADVETWYEVDGDELVQHVQHAGASYPVVADPSLECDAALCTLLYSRSDTQRLANESNFAAAVLSAACGSAAWACGLAAGVAIDAANRADNEGKCVGIRHLHYVAAASFPVVEPCRE
;
A
#
# COMPACT_ATOMS: atom_id res chain seq x y z
N MET A 1 85.91 29.03 24.68
CA MET A 1 85.74 27.61 24.34
C MET A 1 84.28 27.25 24.65
N THR A 2 83.47 27.10 23.60
CA THR A 2 82.30 26.17 23.47
C THR A 2 81.23 26.21 24.58
N VAL A 3 80.08 26.89 24.41
CA VAL A 3 78.81 26.53 23.71
C VAL A 3 77.89 25.56 24.50
N ALA A 4 76.74 26.14 24.91
CA ALA A 4 75.33 25.73 24.81
C ALA A 4 74.83 24.32 25.23
N GLY A 5 73.58 24.32 25.75
CA GLY A 5 72.69 23.15 25.68
C GLY A 5 71.48 23.22 26.63
N SER A 6 70.31 23.60 26.10
CA SER A 6 68.98 23.73 26.72
C SER A 6 68.32 22.40 27.16
N ILE A 7 67.21 22.46 27.96
CA ILE A 7 65.84 21.94 27.67
C ILE A 7 64.98 21.72 28.95
N PHE A 8 63.81 22.41 28.95
CA PHE A 8 62.43 22.13 29.44
C PHE A 8 62.07 21.33 30.72
N GLY A 9 61.02 21.82 31.40
CA GLY A 9 60.12 21.04 32.26
C GLY A 9 59.01 21.88 32.93
N SER A 10 57.83 21.96 32.32
CA SER A 10 56.64 22.67 32.81
C SER A 10 55.80 21.83 33.78
N ALA A 11 55.15 22.47 34.76
CA ALA A 11 53.94 21.98 35.42
C ALA A 11 53.03 23.16 35.75
N HIS A 12 51.85 23.23 35.14
CA HIS A 12 50.74 24.10 35.54
C HIS A 12 49.45 23.29 35.51
N VAL A 13 48.74 23.35 36.63
CA VAL A 13 47.44 22.74 36.91
C VAL A 13 46.36 23.59 36.23
N ALA A 14 45.39 22.96 35.56
CA ALA A 14 44.19 23.63 35.06
C ALA A 14 42.95 22.91 35.59
N ASP A 15 42.09 23.71 36.23
CA ASP A 15 40.77 23.37 36.75
C ASP A 15 39.84 22.79 35.68
N ALA A 16 39.20 21.66 36.00
CA ALA A 16 38.11 21.10 35.21
C ALA A 16 36.76 21.60 35.77
N GLN A 17 36.13 22.54 35.06
CA GLN A 17 34.73 22.89 35.25
C GLN A 17 33.85 21.84 34.55
N ILE A 18 33.02 21.16 35.34
CA ILE A 18 32.00 20.20 34.88
C ILE A 18 30.85 20.99 34.25
N SER A 19 30.75 20.96 32.93
CA SER A 19 29.57 21.45 32.19
C SER A 19 28.55 20.30 32.08
N GLN A 20 27.54 20.31 32.94
CA GLN A 20 26.34 19.51 32.73
C GLN A 20 25.52 20.12 31.59
N ARG A 21 25.69 19.61 30.37
CA ARG A 21 24.70 19.78 29.31
C ARG A 21 23.67 18.67 29.43
N SER A 22 22.48 19.06 29.91
CA SER A 22 21.21 18.38 29.70
C SER A 22 21.07 17.99 28.23
N ASN A 23 21.17 16.70 27.92
CA ASN A 23 20.78 16.14 26.63
C ASN A 23 19.51 15.31 26.85
N SER A 24 18.38 16.01 26.83
CA SER A 24 17.02 15.45 26.89
C SER A 24 16.34 15.78 25.57
N GLN A 25 16.45 14.89 24.58
CA GLN A 25 15.57 14.73 23.41
C GLN A 25 16.23 13.76 22.42
N SER A 26 16.02 12.46 22.60
CA SER A 26 16.32 11.41 21.59
C SER A 26 15.81 10.01 21.98
N GLY A 27 15.17 9.84 23.14
CA GLY A 27 14.89 8.50 23.70
C GLY A 27 13.52 7.89 23.35
N GLU A 28 12.56 8.65 22.80
CA GLU A 28 11.15 8.21 22.80
C GLU A 28 10.61 7.82 21.41
N VAL A 29 11.23 8.31 20.31
CA VAL A 29 10.73 8.08 18.94
C VAL A 29 11.22 6.77 18.32
N LEU A 30 12.41 6.29 18.70
CA LEU A 30 13.00 5.05 18.15
C LEU A 30 12.27 3.75 18.58
N PRO A 31 11.88 3.54 19.85
CA PRO A 31 11.23 2.30 20.24
C PRO A 31 9.83 2.12 19.63
N ALA A 32 9.06 3.21 19.48
CA ALA A 32 7.74 3.18 18.85
C ALA A 32 7.82 2.89 17.34
N ALA A 33 8.83 3.46 16.66
CA ALA A 33 9.13 3.14 15.27
C ALA A 33 9.44 1.65 15.06
N ASP A 34 10.27 1.07 15.92
CA ASP A 34 10.62 -0.35 15.82
C ASP A 34 9.42 -1.26 16.13
N GLU A 35 8.51 -0.83 16.99
CA GLU A 35 7.26 -1.55 17.29
C GLU A 35 6.32 -1.57 16.09
N ALA A 36 6.18 -0.44 15.38
CA ALA A 36 5.39 -0.37 14.17
C ALA A 36 5.88 -1.36 13.10
N ILE A 37 7.19 -1.39 12.86
CA ILE A 37 7.78 -2.32 11.89
C ILE A 37 7.58 -3.79 12.31
N ARG A 38 7.73 -4.11 13.60
CA ARG A 38 7.46 -5.47 14.11
C ARG A 38 5.99 -5.88 13.97
N ALA A 39 5.06 -4.95 14.13
CA ALA A 39 3.62 -5.23 13.98
C ALA A 39 3.26 -5.56 12.53
N LEU A 40 3.87 -4.88 11.56
CA LEU A 40 3.68 -5.23 10.15
C LEU A 40 4.35 -6.55 9.77
N ASP A 41 5.54 -6.82 10.31
CA ASP A 41 6.28 -8.07 10.09
C ASP A 41 5.52 -9.29 10.63
N SER A 42 4.88 -9.19 11.81
CA SER A 42 4.08 -10.28 12.38
C SER A 42 2.83 -10.61 11.56
N LEU A 43 2.33 -9.65 10.78
CA LEU A 43 1.26 -9.82 9.80
C LEU A 43 1.78 -10.17 8.40
N ASN A 44 3.10 -10.35 8.24
CA ASN A 44 3.76 -10.66 6.97
C ASN A 44 3.53 -9.58 5.89
N LEU A 45 3.33 -8.32 6.29
CA LEU A 45 3.03 -7.20 5.38
C LEU A 45 4.30 -6.62 4.74
N LEU A 46 5.46 -6.84 5.34
CA LEU A 46 6.77 -6.41 4.83
C LEU A 46 7.47 -7.49 3.99
N ALA A 47 6.90 -8.68 3.89
CA ALA A 47 7.47 -9.73 3.06
C ALA A 47 7.22 -9.42 1.58
N THR A 48 8.26 -9.56 0.75
CA THR A 48 8.06 -9.64 -0.70
C THR A 48 7.46 -10.99 -1.02
N ASP A 49 6.30 -11.00 -1.66
CA ASP A 49 5.79 -12.24 -2.20
C ASP A 49 6.67 -12.62 -3.40
N SER A 50 7.54 -13.61 -3.20
CA SER A 50 8.44 -14.16 -4.23
C SER A 50 7.72 -14.68 -5.48
N LEU A 51 6.38 -14.61 -5.54
CA LEU A 51 5.53 -14.99 -6.67
C LEU A 51 5.87 -14.26 -7.98
N LEU A 52 6.49 -13.07 -7.96
CA LEU A 52 6.97 -12.42 -9.18
C LEU A 52 8.18 -13.15 -9.80
N SER A 53 8.98 -13.88 -9.02
CA SER A 53 10.10 -14.68 -9.54
C SER A 53 9.69 -16.10 -9.98
N ASP A 54 8.66 -16.69 -9.35
CA ASP A 54 8.33 -18.11 -9.57
C ASP A 54 7.22 -18.37 -10.60
N ARG A 55 6.55 -17.33 -11.10
CA ARG A 55 5.65 -17.42 -12.27
C ARG A 55 6.33 -16.86 -13.51
N ALA A 56 7.32 -17.60 -14.00
CA ALA A 56 7.68 -17.51 -15.41
C ALA A 56 6.40 -17.61 -16.24
N LEU A 57 6.03 -16.49 -16.86
CA LEU A 57 4.91 -16.35 -17.79
C LEU A 57 5.01 -17.42 -18.89
N THR A 58 4.41 -18.59 -18.70
CA THR A 58 3.95 -19.38 -19.84
C THR A 58 2.66 -18.73 -20.32
N ALA A 59 2.79 -17.61 -21.02
CA ALA A 59 1.75 -17.16 -21.92
C ALA A 59 1.43 -18.32 -22.89
N PRO A 60 0.16 -18.58 -23.24
CA PRO A 60 -0.13 -19.47 -24.35
C PRO A 60 0.60 -18.93 -25.59
N GLU A 61 1.23 -19.81 -26.34
CA GLU A 61 2.01 -19.49 -27.53
C GLU A 61 1.07 -18.89 -28.60
N VAL A 62 0.88 -17.56 -28.54
CA VAL A 62 0.13 -16.81 -29.55
C VAL A 62 1.08 -16.59 -30.73
N ASP A 63 0.60 -17.05 -31.88
CA ASP A 63 1.26 -17.14 -33.18
C ASP A 63 2.18 -15.95 -33.51
N LYS A 64 3.40 -16.27 -33.95
CA LYS A 64 4.45 -15.32 -34.33
C LYS A 64 4.12 -14.68 -35.68
N GLN A 65 3.09 -13.85 -35.77
CA GLN A 65 2.92 -12.96 -36.94
C GLN A 65 1.98 -11.77 -36.69
N ALA A 66 2.43 -10.84 -35.85
CA ALA A 66 2.00 -9.44 -35.93
C ALA A 66 3.16 -8.52 -35.53
N ARG A 67 4.13 -8.34 -36.44
CA ARG A 67 4.94 -7.12 -36.46
C ARG A 67 4.17 -6.08 -37.26
N LEU A 68 3.91 -4.92 -36.66
CA LEU A 68 3.61 -3.57 -37.18
C LEU A 68 3.08 -2.83 -35.94
N GLY A 69 3.68 -1.80 -35.33
CA GLY A 69 4.57 -0.74 -35.76
C GLY A 69 4.30 0.43 -34.79
N GLY A 70 5.34 1.12 -34.31
CA GLY A 70 5.22 2.31 -33.46
C GLY A 70 5.92 2.17 -32.11
N GLU A 71 7.21 2.48 -32.07
CA GLU A 71 7.89 2.88 -30.84
C GLU A 71 7.22 4.14 -30.28
N LYS A 72 6.37 3.98 -29.27
CA LYS A 72 6.25 4.98 -28.21
C LYS A 72 7.01 4.40 -27.02
N ASN A 73 8.01 5.13 -26.53
CA ASN A 73 8.53 4.92 -25.19
C ASN A 73 7.35 5.14 -24.22
N SER A 74 6.57 4.09 -23.96
CA SER A 74 5.68 4.06 -22.81
C SER A 74 6.61 4.11 -21.61
N ALA A 75 6.53 5.17 -20.81
CA ALA A 75 7.19 5.19 -19.51
C ALA A 75 6.77 3.90 -18.78
N LEU A 76 7.77 3.13 -18.33
CA LEU A 76 7.52 1.95 -17.53
C LEU A 76 6.78 2.42 -16.27
N ALA A 77 5.75 1.67 -15.87
CA ALA A 77 5.09 1.92 -14.61
C ALA A 77 6.11 1.81 -13.46
N SER A 78 5.96 2.66 -12.45
CA SER A 78 6.92 2.79 -11.35
C SER A 78 6.23 3.16 -10.06
N GLU A 79 6.85 2.77 -8.94
CA GLU A 79 6.44 3.20 -7.61
C GLU A 79 7.60 3.91 -6.93
N THR A 80 7.29 4.96 -6.20
CA THR A 80 8.27 5.71 -5.41
C THR A 80 7.72 6.01 -4.03
N LEU A 81 8.64 6.04 -3.05
CA LEU A 81 8.37 6.51 -1.70
C LEU A 81 9.16 7.79 -1.45
N SER A 82 8.48 8.83 -0.97
CA SER A 82 9.01 10.16 -0.65
C SER A 82 8.79 10.48 0.83
N GLU A 83 9.71 11.24 1.43
CA GLU A 83 9.56 11.70 2.82
C GLU A 83 8.44 12.75 2.97
N SER A 84 8.10 13.48 1.91
CA SER A 84 7.02 14.49 1.94
C SER A 84 5.73 13.99 1.32
N ASP A 85 5.82 13.20 0.25
CA ASP A 85 4.68 12.92 -0.63
C ASP A 85 4.17 11.48 -0.46
N GLY A 86 4.74 10.72 0.47
CA GLY A 86 4.30 9.36 0.74
C GLY A 86 4.58 8.42 -0.43
N LEU A 87 3.54 7.75 -0.90
CA LEU A 87 3.60 6.75 -1.98
C LEU A 87 3.07 7.36 -3.28
N SER A 88 3.84 7.22 -4.37
CA SER A 88 3.38 7.56 -5.72
C SER A 88 3.48 6.36 -6.64
N ILE A 89 2.46 6.15 -7.46
CA ILE A 89 2.40 5.12 -8.49
C ILE A 89 2.19 5.82 -9.83
N SER A 90 3.14 5.67 -10.74
CA SER A 90 3.04 6.19 -12.10
C SER A 90 2.79 5.04 -13.06
N THR A 91 1.76 5.16 -13.90
CA THR A 91 1.41 4.18 -14.94
C THR A 91 1.22 4.90 -16.28
N PRO A 92 1.14 4.17 -17.41
CA PRO A 92 0.74 4.77 -18.68
C PRO A 92 -0.65 5.43 -18.67
N GLN A 93 -1.51 5.08 -17.71
CA GLN A 93 -2.86 5.64 -17.54
C GLN A 93 -2.85 6.96 -16.77
N GLY A 94 -1.86 7.18 -15.90
CA GLY A 94 -1.76 8.36 -15.05
C GLY A 94 -0.94 8.10 -13.80
N GLU A 95 -0.81 9.14 -12.97
CA GLU A 95 -0.11 9.08 -11.68
C GLU A 95 -1.11 9.18 -10.53
N VAL A 96 -0.93 8.34 -9.51
CA VAL A 96 -1.66 8.41 -8.24
C VAL A 96 -0.67 8.61 -7.10
N GLY A 97 -0.92 9.61 -6.26
CA GLY A 97 -0.20 9.83 -5.01
C GLY A 97 -1.08 9.55 -3.80
N MET A 98 -0.48 9.04 -2.73
CA MET A 98 -1.11 8.82 -1.42
C MET A 98 -0.19 9.33 -0.32
N THR A 99 -0.68 10.30 0.45
CA THR A 99 0.05 10.96 1.53
C THR A 99 -0.72 10.83 2.83
N PRO A 100 -0.09 10.50 3.98
CA PRO A 100 -0.81 10.51 5.24
C PRO A 100 -1.07 11.97 5.63
N ALA A 101 -2.33 12.31 5.87
CA ALA A 101 -2.73 13.67 6.18
C ALA A 101 -2.34 14.04 7.62
N ASN A 102 -2.03 15.32 7.83
CA ASN A 102 -1.68 15.90 9.14
C ASN A 102 -0.42 15.30 9.82
N LEU A 103 0.39 14.51 9.11
CA LEU A 103 1.66 14.01 9.62
C LEU A 103 2.85 14.85 9.15
N GLY A 104 3.95 14.75 9.91
CA GLY A 104 5.24 15.32 9.53
C GLY A 104 5.92 14.54 8.41
N LYS A 105 7.22 14.80 8.22
CA LYS A 105 8.01 14.08 7.22
C LYS A 105 8.21 12.62 7.60
N GLY A 106 8.14 11.76 6.60
CA GLY A 106 8.52 10.37 6.69
C GLY A 106 10.03 10.19 6.85
N ARG A 107 10.41 9.02 7.34
CA ARG A 107 11.78 8.54 7.47
C ARG A 107 11.88 7.18 6.81
N ARG A 108 12.81 7.04 5.87
CA ARG A 108 13.09 5.76 5.23
C ARG A 108 13.63 4.77 6.26
N VAL A 109 12.99 3.60 6.35
CA VAL A 109 13.43 2.48 7.19
C VAL A 109 14.12 1.42 6.33
N ASP A 110 13.60 1.17 5.12
CA ASP A 110 14.18 0.27 4.13
C ASP A 110 13.90 0.74 2.68
N SER A 111 14.35 0.03 1.65
CA SER A 111 14.18 0.37 0.23
C SER A 111 12.74 0.65 -0.15
N GLY A 112 11.80 -0.17 0.29
CA GLY A 112 10.36 0.01 0.06
C GLY A 112 9.54 0.23 1.32
N VAL A 113 10.15 0.78 2.40
CA VAL A 113 9.44 1.06 3.65
C VAL A 113 9.76 2.47 4.15
N MET A 114 8.71 3.30 4.26
CA MET A 114 8.76 4.68 4.75
C MET A 114 7.89 4.82 5.99
N LEU A 115 8.47 5.26 7.10
CA LEU A 115 7.77 5.47 8.37
C LEU A 115 7.47 6.94 8.59
N PHE A 116 6.21 7.29 8.82
CA PHE A 116 5.72 8.58 9.27
C PHE A 116 5.36 8.48 10.75
N PRO A 117 6.24 8.94 11.67
CA PRO A 117 5.99 8.84 13.09
C PRO A 117 4.99 9.90 13.56
N ASP A 118 4.15 9.52 14.52
CA ASP A 118 3.25 10.39 15.25
C ASP A 118 3.21 9.99 16.73
N GLU A 119 2.71 10.89 17.59
CA GLU A 119 2.56 10.62 19.02
C GLU A 119 1.56 9.48 19.28
N HIS A 120 0.49 9.39 18.50
CA HIS A 120 -0.64 8.51 18.81
C HIS A 120 -0.90 7.41 17.78
N ALA A 121 -0.35 7.48 16.57
CA ALA A 121 -0.35 6.37 15.62
C ALA A 121 0.71 6.54 14.53
N ASN A 122 1.58 5.55 14.35
CA ASN A 122 2.55 5.60 13.27
C ASN A 122 1.88 5.22 11.94
N VAL A 123 2.28 5.85 10.83
CA VAL A 123 1.92 5.37 9.49
C VAL A 123 3.15 4.79 8.80
N VAL A 124 3.04 3.60 8.25
CA VAL A 124 4.10 2.95 7.46
C VAL A 124 3.62 2.78 6.04
N MET A 125 4.28 3.46 5.10
CA MET A 125 4.02 3.33 3.68
C MET A 125 4.97 2.33 3.04
N THR A 126 4.43 1.50 2.16
CA THR A 126 5.18 0.43 1.48
C THR A 126 5.03 0.50 -0.03
N SER A 127 6.09 0.08 -0.74
CA SER A 127 6.04 -0.20 -2.18
C SER A 127 5.91 -1.69 -2.41
N SER A 128 5.12 -2.09 -3.40
CA SER A 128 4.94 -3.50 -3.79
C SER A 128 6.24 -4.15 -4.30
N GLN A 129 7.25 -3.36 -4.66
CA GLN A 129 8.56 -3.86 -5.11
C GLN A 129 9.34 -4.54 -3.99
N ASP A 130 9.15 -4.09 -2.74
CA ASP A 130 9.91 -4.59 -1.58
C ASP A 130 8.99 -5.05 -0.42
N ALA A 131 7.66 -5.03 -0.60
CA ALA A 131 6.68 -5.41 0.41
C ALA A 131 5.48 -6.12 -0.22
N SER A 132 4.51 -6.52 0.62
CA SER A 132 3.34 -7.30 0.17
C SER A 132 2.37 -6.50 -0.71
N ALA A 133 2.33 -5.18 -0.57
CA ALA A 133 1.43 -4.29 -1.29
C ALA A 133 1.96 -2.85 -1.32
N ALA A 134 1.46 -2.09 -2.29
CA ALA A 134 1.55 -0.64 -2.28
C ALA A 134 0.47 -0.09 -1.31
N ALA A 135 0.87 0.34 -0.11
CA ALA A 135 -0.05 0.58 1.00
C ALA A 135 0.43 1.65 1.98
N GLY A 136 -0.47 2.13 2.85
CA GLY A 136 -0.21 3.03 3.96
C GLY A 136 -0.82 2.47 5.24
N TYR A 137 -0.07 1.66 5.97
CA TYR A 137 -0.55 1.00 7.18
C TYR A 137 -0.50 1.93 8.39
N VAL A 138 -1.65 2.14 9.04
CA VAL A 138 -1.72 2.77 10.36
C VAL A 138 -1.40 1.73 11.42
N VAL A 139 -0.45 2.04 12.30
CA VAL A 139 -0.16 1.25 13.50
C VAL A 139 -0.59 2.01 14.73
N ILE A 140 -1.61 1.46 15.37
CA ILE A 140 -2.31 2.00 16.53
C ILE A 140 -1.70 1.36 17.78
N PRO A 141 -0.90 2.09 18.59
CA PRO A 141 -0.18 1.52 19.73
C PRO A 141 -1.06 1.24 20.95
N GLY A 142 -2.21 1.91 21.12
CA GLY A 142 -2.99 1.79 22.35
C GLY A 142 -4.39 2.40 22.34
N ALA A 143 -5.04 2.36 23.50
CA ALA A 143 -6.41 2.82 23.71
C ALA A 143 -6.59 4.34 23.65
N ASP A 144 -5.51 5.08 23.88
CA ASP A 144 -5.51 6.55 23.82
C ASP A 144 -5.30 7.08 22.38
N SER A 145 -5.10 6.19 21.40
CA SER A 145 -4.96 6.55 19.99
C SER A 145 -6.30 7.05 19.39
N PRO A 146 -6.26 7.95 18.40
CA PRO A 146 -7.43 8.37 17.63
C PRO A 146 -8.15 7.18 16.98
N THR A 147 -9.42 7.34 16.62
CA THR A 147 -10.18 6.32 15.88
C THR A 147 -10.36 6.66 14.40
N GLU A 148 -9.86 7.82 13.96
CA GLU A 148 -9.93 8.32 12.58
C GLU A 148 -8.52 8.58 12.05
N TYR A 149 -8.23 8.05 10.86
CA TYR A 149 -6.94 8.22 10.18
C TYR A 149 -7.16 8.67 8.74
N ARG A 150 -6.38 9.68 8.31
CA ARG A 150 -6.66 10.41 7.08
C ARG A 150 -5.55 10.25 6.06
N PHE A 151 -5.92 10.09 4.80
CA PHE A 151 -5.01 10.00 3.66
C PHE A 151 -5.49 10.91 2.55
N SER A 152 -4.62 11.81 2.08
CA SER A 152 -4.89 12.65 0.91
C SER A 152 -4.44 11.91 -0.35
N PHE A 153 -5.24 12.00 -1.41
CA PHE A 153 -4.93 11.39 -2.70
C PHE A 153 -4.76 12.44 -3.79
N THR A 154 -3.79 12.21 -4.67
CA THR A 154 -3.62 12.99 -5.89
C THR A 154 -3.78 12.11 -7.13
N ALA A 155 -4.33 12.68 -8.18
CA ALA A 155 -4.43 12.11 -9.52
C ALA A 155 -3.79 13.09 -10.50
N ASN A 156 -2.76 12.64 -11.22
CA ASN A 156 -2.01 13.46 -12.19
C ASN A 156 -1.51 14.80 -11.61
N ASN A 157 -0.99 14.78 -10.37
CA ASN A 157 -0.48 15.95 -9.64
C ASN A 157 -1.55 17.00 -9.23
N ALA A 158 -2.84 16.66 -9.30
CA ALA A 158 -3.95 17.44 -8.74
C ALA A 158 -4.68 16.62 -7.65
N PRO A 159 -5.49 17.24 -6.76
CA PRO A 159 -6.34 16.49 -5.83
C PRO A 159 -7.22 15.48 -6.58
N ALA A 160 -7.26 14.24 -6.11
CA ALA A 160 -8.08 13.20 -6.73
C ALA A 160 -9.55 13.35 -6.37
N GLU A 161 -10.45 12.97 -7.27
CA GLU A 161 -11.85 12.73 -6.92
C GLU A 161 -11.98 11.30 -6.36
N LEU A 162 -12.51 11.21 -5.13
CA LEU A 162 -12.71 9.94 -4.43
C LEU A 162 -14.18 9.52 -4.47
N GLU A 163 -14.43 8.27 -4.86
CA GLU A 163 -15.79 7.70 -4.86
C GLU A 163 -15.84 6.41 -4.04
N LEU A 164 -16.61 6.41 -2.96
CA LEU A 164 -16.88 5.21 -2.16
C LEU A 164 -17.70 4.21 -2.98
N THR A 165 -17.20 2.99 -3.08
CA THR A 165 -17.87 1.91 -3.79
C THR A 165 -18.86 1.17 -2.90
N SER A 166 -19.84 0.49 -3.50
CA SER A 166 -20.75 -0.40 -2.78
C SER A 166 -20.07 -1.58 -2.08
N ARG A 167 -18.79 -1.85 -2.38
CA ARG A 167 -17.97 -2.91 -1.77
C ARG A 167 -17.11 -2.40 -0.60
N GLY A 168 -17.23 -1.12 -0.22
CA GLY A 168 -16.47 -0.52 0.88
C GLY A 168 -15.07 -0.01 0.50
N GLY A 169 -14.54 -0.34 -0.67
CA GLY A 169 -13.33 0.29 -1.23
C GLY A 169 -13.62 1.65 -1.87
N VAL A 170 -12.59 2.35 -2.36
CA VAL A 170 -12.71 3.71 -2.91
C VAL A 170 -12.05 3.81 -4.29
N LEU A 171 -12.72 4.45 -5.25
CA LEU A 171 -12.12 4.75 -6.55
C LEU A 171 -11.35 6.07 -6.49
N ILE A 172 -10.20 6.11 -7.16
CA ILE A 172 -9.36 7.29 -7.27
C ILE A 172 -9.42 7.77 -8.73
N LYS A 173 -9.96 8.96 -8.94
CA LYS A 173 -10.21 9.53 -10.27
C LYS A 173 -9.44 10.83 -10.52
N ASP A 174 -9.13 11.06 -11.79
CA ASP A 174 -8.68 12.37 -12.27
C ASP A 174 -9.86 13.35 -12.45
N GLU A 175 -9.54 14.61 -12.79
CA GLU A 175 -10.53 15.68 -12.99
C GLU A 175 -11.50 15.41 -14.15
N GLU A 176 -11.13 14.53 -15.08
CA GLU A 176 -11.97 14.09 -16.19
C GLU A 176 -12.89 12.91 -15.82
N GLY A 177 -12.78 12.39 -14.59
CA GLY A 177 -13.56 11.27 -14.08
C GLY A 177 -13.02 9.89 -14.50
N ASN A 178 -11.81 9.82 -15.07
CA ASN A 178 -11.16 8.54 -15.37
C ASN A 178 -10.62 7.94 -14.07
N VAL A 179 -10.87 6.65 -13.87
CA VAL A 179 -10.34 5.93 -12.71
C VAL A 179 -8.90 5.52 -12.99
N LEU A 180 -7.97 6.01 -12.16
CA LEU A 180 -6.55 5.71 -12.26
C LEU A 180 -6.13 4.57 -11.34
N ASN A 181 -6.77 4.44 -10.18
CA ASN A 181 -6.53 3.37 -9.20
C ASN A 181 -7.75 3.21 -8.28
N SER A 182 -7.70 2.26 -7.35
CA SER A 182 -8.67 2.08 -6.28
C SER A 182 -7.97 1.67 -4.99
N VAL A 183 -8.57 2.06 -3.87
CA VAL A 183 -8.27 1.55 -2.54
C VAL A 183 -9.13 0.31 -2.29
N ALA A 184 -8.50 -0.77 -1.84
CA ALA A 184 -9.18 -2.00 -1.47
C ALA A 184 -10.17 -1.76 -0.32
N PRO A 185 -11.17 -2.62 -0.06
CA PRO A 185 -12.00 -2.52 1.13
C PRO A 185 -11.15 -2.50 2.42
N PRO A 186 -11.55 -1.73 3.45
CA PRO A 186 -10.74 -1.55 4.64
C PRO A 186 -10.67 -2.83 5.45
N TRP A 187 -9.52 -3.07 6.06
CA TRP A 187 -9.37 -4.07 7.12
C TRP A 187 -8.55 -3.50 8.28
N ALA A 188 -8.79 -4.04 9.47
CA ALA A 188 -7.99 -3.76 10.65
C ALA A 188 -7.83 -5.04 11.48
N ARG A 189 -6.66 -5.25 12.06
CA ARG A 189 -6.31 -6.48 12.78
C ARG A 189 -5.51 -6.19 14.04
N GLY A 190 -5.93 -6.80 15.15
CA GLY A 190 -5.20 -6.77 16.42
C GLY A 190 -3.97 -7.65 16.42
N SER A 191 -3.11 -7.50 17.43
CA SER A 191 -1.87 -8.27 17.57
C SER A 191 -2.08 -9.77 17.84
N ASP A 192 -3.28 -10.17 18.22
CA ASP A 192 -3.73 -11.56 18.33
C ASP A 192 -4.27 -12.14 17.01
N GLY A 193 -4.30 -11.33 15.96
CA GLY A 193 -4.83 -11.69 14.64
C GLY A 193 -6.33 -11.52 14.49
N ALA A 194 -7.05 -11.06 15.52
CA ALA A 194 -8.49 -10.84 15.45
C ALA A 194 -8.83 -9.61 14.60
N ASP A 195 -9.91 -9.70 13.83
CA ASP A 195 -10.41 -8.59 13.03
C ASP A 195 -11.00 -7.50 13.94
N VAL A 196 -10.74 -6.25 13.57
CA VAL A 196 -11.22 -5.04 14.24
C VAL A 196 -12.15 -4.33 13.27
N GLU A 197 -13.32 -3.89 13.76
CA GLU A 197 -14.30 -3.21 12.92
C GLU A 197 -13.74 -1.90 12.36
N THR A 198 -13.86 -1.73 11.04
CA THR A 198 -13.35 -0.57 10.31
C THR A 198 -14.18 -0.28 9.07
N TRP A 199 -14.22 0.98 8.63
CA TRP A 199 -14.85 1.42 7.39
C TRP A 199 -14.18 2.70 6.86
N TYR A 200 -14.42 3.00 5.59
CA TYR A 200 -14.01 4.27 4.98
C TYR A 200 -15.15 5.27 4.89
N GLU A 201 -14.78 6.54 4.99
CA GLU A 201 -15.58 7.71 4.65
C GLU A 201 -14.75 8.60 3.70
N VAL A 202 -15.41 9.25 2.75
CA VAL A 202 -14.77 10.24 1.86
C VAL A 202 -15.16 11.64 2.34
N ASP A 203 -14.16 12.46 2.65
CA ASP A 203 -14.30 13.84 3.11
C ASP A 203 -13.52 14.77 2.17
N GLY A 204 -14.19 15.24 1.11
CA GLY A 204 -13.54 16.01 0.05
C GLY A 204 -12.56 15.16 -0.77
N ASP A 205 -11.29 15.52 -0.76
CA ASP A 205 -10.17 14.82 -1.40
C ASP A 205 -9.39 13.90 -0.44
N GLU A 206 -9.88 13.74 0.80
CA GLU A 206 -9.31 12.84 1.79
C GLU A 206 -10.15 11.58 1.96
N LEU A 207 -9.45 10.46 2.14
CA LEU A 207 -9.99 9.22 2.66
C LEU A 207 -9.82 9.22 4.18
N VAL A 208 -10.93 9.03 4.90
CA VAL A 208 -10.94 8.81 6.35
C VAL A 208 -11.19 7.34 6.62
N GLN A 209 -10.24 6.66 7.25
CA GLN A 209 -10.47 5.34 7.81
C GLN A 209 -10.88 5.46 9.27
N HIS A 210 -12.04 4.92 9.59
CA HIS A 210 -12.52 4.74 10.95
C HIS A 210 -12.11 3.36 11.46
N VAL A 211 -11.56 3.27 12.67
CA VAL A 211 -11.15 2.00 13.30
C VAL A 211 -11.68 1.93 14.73
N GLN A 212 -12.63 1.02 14.99
CA GLN A 212 -13.19 0.78 16.32
C GLN A 212 -12.29 -0.14 17.15
N HIS A 213 -11.09 0.33 17.48
CA HIS A 213 -10.04 -0.47 18.12
C HIS A 213 -10.14 -0.56 19.66
N ALA A 214 -11.11 0.10 20.30
CA ALA A 214 -11.24 0.08 21.75
C ALA A 214 -11.53 -1.34 22.27
N GLY A 215 -10.64 -1.88 23.09
CA GLY A 215 -10.74 -3.25 23.61
C GLY A 215 -10.11 -4.34 22.74
N ALA A 216 -9.50 -3.98 21.61
CA ALA A 216 -8.71 -4.88 20.79
C ALA A 216 -7.32 -5.18 21.42
N SER A 217 -6.65 -6.20 20.91
CA SER A 217 -5.26 -6.51 21.25
C SER A 217 -4.31 -5.60 20.46
N TYR A 218 -3.49 -4.82 21.17
CA TYR A 218 -2.58 -3.84 20.56
C TYR A 218 -1.17 -4.43 20.26
N PRO A 219 -0.42 -3.86 19.30
CA PRO A 219 -0.88 -2.82 18.38
C PRO A 219 -1.92 -3.35 17.39
N VAL A 220 -2.86 -2.47 17.01
CA VAL A 220 -3.78 -2.74 15.89
C VAL A 220 -3.15 -2.17 14.63
N VAL A 221 -3.19 -2.93 13.54
CA VAL A 221 -2.75 -2.49 12.21
C VAL A 221 -3.98 -2.35 11.32
N ALA A 222 -4.10 -1.23 10.62
CA ALA A 222 -5.19 -0.93 9.70
C ALA A 222 -4.65 -0.37 8.38
N ASP A 223 -5.35 -0.60 7.26
CA ASP A 223 -4.91 -0.15 5.93
C ASP A 223 -5.67 1.09 5.40
N PRO A 224 -5.05 1.86 4.51
CA PRO A 224 -5.42 1.61 3.12
C PRO A 224 -4.33 0.94 2.28
N SER A 225 -4.76 0.04 1.41
CA SER A 225 -3.95 -0.60 0.37
C SER A 225 -4.49 -0.29 -1.02
N LEU A 226 -3.61 -0.02 -1.97
CA LEU A 226 -3.98 0.21 -3.36
C LEU A 226 -4.18 -1.14 -4.08
N GLU A 227 -5.20 -1.23 -4.93
CA GLU A 227 -5.47 -2.43 -5.74
C GLU A 227 -4.57 -2.52 -6.99
N CYS A 228 -3.98 -1.39 -7.41
CA CYS A 228 -2.96 -1.35 -8.46
C CYS A 228 -1.59 -0.96 -7.92
N ASP A 229 -0.59 -1.67 -8.44
CA ASP A 229 0.83 -1.50 -8.22
C ASP A 229 1.55 -1.26 -9.58
N ALA A 230 2.86 -1.01 -9.60
CA ALA A 230 3.55 -0.74 -10.88
C ALA A 230 3.56 -1.92 -11.86
N ALA A 231 3.49 -3.16 -11.38
CA ALA A 231 3.49 -4.34 -12.22
C ALA A 231 2.08 -4.75 -12.67
N LEU A 232 1.11 -4.68 -11.75
CA LEU A 232 -0.21 -5.27 -11.91
C LEU A 232 -1.31 -4.51 -11.14
N CYS A 233 -2.53 -4.57 -11.65
CA CYS A 233 -3.74 -4.26 -10.90
C CYS A 233 -4.47 -5.55 -10.55
N THR A 234 -4.86 -5.78 -9.31
CA THR A 234 -5.75 -6.88 -8.94
C THR A 234 -6.97 -6.39 -8.21
N LEU A 235 -8.10 -6.45 -8.89
CA LEU A 235 -9.41 -6.28 -8.26
C LEU A 235 -9.84 -7.63 -7.70
N LEU A 236 -9.73 -7.83 -6.38
CA LEU A 236 -10.17 -9.06 -5.72
C LEU A 236 -11.63 -8.93 -5.26
N TYR A 237 -12.44 -9.96 -5.51
CA TYR A 237 -13.84 -9.99 -5.07
C TYR A 237 -13.95 -10.53 -3.64
N SER A 238 -14.96 -10.08 -2.91
CA SER A 238 -15.27 -10.61 -1.57
C SER A 238 -15.58 -12.10 -1.61
N ARG A 239 -15.52 -12.77 -0.46
CA ARG A 239 -15.94 -14.18 -0.36
C ARG A 239 -17.40 -14.33 -0.79
N SER A 240 -18.24 -13.40 -0.36
CA SER A 240 -19.66 -13.38 -0.70
C SER A 240 -19.91 -13.14 -2.20
N ASP A 241 -19.16 -12.23 -2.83
CA ASP A 241 -19.27 -11.97 -4.26
C ASP A 241 -18.72 -13.13 -5.08
N THR A 242 -17.64 -13.77 -4.64
CA THR A 242 -17.09 -14.98 -5.26
C THR A 242 -18.13 -16.11 -5.27
N GLN A 243 -18.80 -16.35 -4.14
CA GLN A 243 -19.86 -17.36 -4.04
C GLN A 243 -21.04 -17.05 -4.95
N ARG A 244 -21.44 -15.78 -5.03
CA ARG A 244 -22.54 -15.37 -5.92
C ARG A 244 -22.13 -15.46 -7.39
N LEU A 245 -20.88 -15.14 -7.74
CA LEU A 245 -20.35 -15.33 -9.09
C LEU A 245 -20.32 -16.80 -9.50
N ALA A 246 -20.01 -17.71 -8.58
CA ALA A 246 -19.99 -19.15 -8.83
C ALA A 246 -21.41 -19.72 -9.01
N ASN A 247 -22.37 -19.26 -8.20
CA ASN A 247 -23.69 -19.89 -8.05
C ASN A 247 -24.85 -19.16 -8.77
N GLU A 248 -24.72 -17.88 -9.10
CA GLU A 248 -25.78 -17.06 -9.71
C GLU A 248 -25.35 -16.54 -11.09
N SER A 249 -25.78 -17.22 -12.17
CA SER A 249 -25.41 -16.84 -13.55
C SER A 249 -25.83 -15.41 -13.94
N ASN A 250 -26.91 -14.88 -13.34
CA ASN A 250 -27.37 -13.51 -13.57
C ASN A 250 -26.52 -12.46 -12.84
N PHE A 251 -25.86 -12.85 -11.75
CA PHE A 251 -24.98 -11.97 -10.98
C PHE A 251 -23.66 -11.74 -11.71
N ALA A 252 -23.12 -12.74 -12.41
CA ALA A 252 -21.90 -12.61 -13.20
C ALA A 252 -21.98 -11.53 -14.28
N ALA A 253 -23.09 -11.43 -15.01
CA ALA A 253 -23.29 -10.35 -15.98
C ALA A 253 -23.35 -8.97 -15.31
N ALA A 254 -24.01 -8.86 -14.15
CA ALA A 254 -24.14 -7.61 -13.39
C ALA A 254 -22.82 -7.15 -12.76
N VAL A 255 -22.04 -8.07 -12.16
CA VAL A 255 -20.76 -7.77 -11.51
C VAL A 255 -19.67 -7.42 -12.52
N LEU A 256 -19.60 -8.13 -13.64
CA LEU A 256 -18.69 -7.76 -14.72
C LEU A 256 -19.05 -6.38 -15.26
N SER A 257 -20.34 -6.05 -15.38
CA SER A 257 -20.78 -4.71 -15.79
C SER A 257 -20.62 -3.62 -14.72
N ALA A 258 -20.68 -3.95 -13.43
CA ALA A 258 -20.47 -3.01 -12.33
C ALA A 258 -18.99 -2.71 -12.12
N ALA A 259 -18.11 -3.71 -12.28
CA ALA A 259 -16.68 -3.50 -12.44
C ALA A 259 -16.37 -2.64 -13.70
N CYS A 260 -17.23 -2.71 -14.73
CA CYS A 260 -17.19 -1.82 -15.88
C CYS A 260 -17.69 -0.39 -15.67
N GLY A 261 -18.31 -0.09 -14.54
CA GLY A 261 -18.66 1.29 -14.17
C GLY A 261 -17.51 2.06 -13.55
N SER A 262 -16.46 1.37 -13.08
CA SER A 262 -15.42 1.95 -12.22
C SER A 262 -13.98 1.53 -12.55
N ALA A 263 -13.75 0.54 -13.39
CA ALA A 263 -12.41 0.16 -13.84
C ALA A 263 -12.49 -0.28 -15.31
N ALA A 264 -12.39 0.67 -16.24
CA ALA A 264 -12.51 0.40 -17.68
C ALA A 264 -11.55 -0.70 -18.18
N TRP A 265 -10.41 -0.91 -17.50
CA TRP A 265 -9.45 -1.98 -17.81
C TRP A 265 -9.94 -3.40 -17.42
N ALA A 266 -10.90 -3.54 -16.51
CA ALA A 266 -11.37 -4.84 -16.02
C ALA A 266 -12.41 -5.53 -16.95
N CYS A 267 -12.95 -4.82 -17.93
CA CYS A 267 -14.07 -5.25 -18.79
C CYS A 267 -13.76 -6.21 -19.93
N GLY A 268 -12.49 -6.57 -20.13
CA GLY A 268 -12.08 -7.39 -21.26
C GLY A 268 -12.48 -8.87 -21.18
N LEU A 269 -13.02 -9.33 -20.04
CA LEU A 269 -13.25 -10.75 -19.77
C LEU A 269 -14.65 -11.24 -20.16
N ALA A 270 -14.71 -12.37 -20.86
CA ALA A 270 -15.96 -13.07 -21.12
C ALA A 270 -16.58 -13.62 -19.83
N ALA A 271 -17.91 -13.51 -19.68
CA ALA A 271 -18.61 -13.93 -18.46
C ALA A 271 -18.39 -15.40 -18.09
N GLY A 272 -18.29 -16.30 -19.07
CA GLY A 272 -18.00 -17.71 -18.82
C GLY A 272 -16.63 -17.94 -18.16
N VAL A 273 -15.62 -17.14 -18.53
CA VAL A 273 -14.26 -17.25 -17.97
C VAL A 273 -14.24 -16.78 -16.52
N ALA A 274 -15.00 -15.73 -16.20
CA ALA A 274 -15.14 -15.24 -14.83
C ALA A 274 -15.89 -16.23 -13.93
N ILE A 275 -16.99 -16.82 -14.41
CA ILE A 275 -17.78 -17.83 -13.67
C ILE A 275 -16.94 -19.08 -13.39
N ASP A 276 -16.18 -19.58 -14.37
CA ASP A 276 -15.30 -20.74 -14.19
C ASP A 276 -14.23 -20.46 -13.13
N ALA A 277 -13.60 -19.28 -13.18
CA ALA A 277 -12.64 -18.88 -12.16
C ALA A 277 -13.27 -18.72 -10.76
N ALA A 278 -14.48 -18.17 -10.67
CA ALA A 278 -15.23 -18.06 -9.41
C ALA A 278 -15.56 -19.43 -8.81
N ASN A 279 -16.00 -20.38 -9.64
CA ASN A 279 -16.23 -21.76 -9.19
C ASN A 279 -14.94 -22.43 -8.68
N ARG A 280 -13.81 -22.22 -9.34
CA ARG A 280 -12.52 -22.72 -8.82
C ARG A 280 -12.16 -22.08 -7.48
N ALA A 281 -12.29 -20.76 -7.37
CA ALA A 281 -11.99 -20.04 -6.14
C ALA A 281 -12.84 -20.54 -4.96
N ASP A 282 -14.16 -20.66 -5.16
CA ASP A 282 -15.09 -21.12 -4.12
C ASP A 282 -14.77 -22.56 -3.66
N ASN A 283 -14.48 -23.46 -4.60
CA ASN A 283 -14.07 -24.84 -4.29
C ASN A 283 -12.74 -24.92 -3.50
N GLU A 284 -11.85 -23.94 -3.68
CA GLU A 284 -10.59 -23.83 -2.93
C GLU A 284 -10.72 -23.04 -1.62
N GLY A 285 -11.92 -22.53 -1.28
CA GLY A 285 -12.14 -21.64 -0.13
C GLY A 285 -11.46 -20.27 -0.27
N LYS A 286 -11.15 -19.87 -1.50
CA LYS A 286 -10.43 -18.66 -1.92
C LYS A 286 -11.37 -17.67 -2.62
N CYS A 287 -10.83 -16.51 -3.00
CA CYS A 287 -11.56 -15.45 -3.67
C CYS A 287 -11.09 -15.30 -5.12
N VAL A 288 -12.03 -15.01 -6.03
CA VAL A 288 -11.72 -14.71 -7.43
C VAL A 288 -11.34 -13.23 -7.55
N GLY A 289 -10.46 -12.89 -8.47
CA GLY A 289 -10.12 -11.52 -8.81
C GLY A 289 -9.88 -11.34 -10.30
N ILE A 290 -9.73 -10.08 -10.75
CA ILE A 290 -9.31 -9.74 -12.10
C ILE A 290 -7.96 -9.04 -12.00
N ARG A 291 -6.95 -9.60 -12.67
CA ARG A 291 -5.60 -9.06 -12.73
C ARG A 291 -5.32 -8.43 -14.09
N HIS A 292 -4.79 -7.23 -14.12
CA HIS A 292 -4.27 -6.54 -15.31
C HIS A 292 -2.78 -6.32 -15.20
N LEU A 293 -2.06 -6.39 -16.31
CA LEU A 293 -0.62 -6.16 -16.37
C LEU A 293 -0.34 -4.89 -17.18
N HIS A 294 0.34 -3.91 -16.58
CA HIS A 294 0.55 -2.59 -17.21
C HIS A 294 1.51 -2.64 -18.42
N TYR A 295 2.37 -3.65 -18.51
CA TYR A 295 3.46 -3.75 -19.50
C TYR A 295 3.15 -4.65 -20.71
N VAL A 296 2.00 -5.34 -20.73
CA VAL A 296 1.55 -6.12 -21.90
C VAL A 296 0.24 -5.56 -22.43
N ALA A 297 0.24 -5.19 -23.71
CA ALA A 297 -0.96 -4.77 -24.41
C ALA A 297 -1.95 -5.96 -24.49
N ALA A 298 -2.90 -5.96 -23.56
CA ALA A 298 -3.90 -6.99 -23.29
C ALA A 298 -3.41 -8.21 -22.49
N ALA A 299 -3.78 -8.24 -21.21
CA ALA A 299 -4.61 -9.32 -20.68
C ALA A 299 -5.06 -8.93 -19.27
N SER A 300 -6.29 -8.47 -19.14
CA SER A 300 -6.99 -8.64 -17.87
C SER A 300 -7.40 -10.11 -17.80
N PHE A 301 -6.99 -10.85 -16.78
CA PHE A 301 -7.26 -12.29 -16.62
C PHE A 301 -7.75 -12.59 -15.20
N PRO A 302 -8.63 -13.59 -15.02
CA PRO A 302 -9.05 -13.94 -13.69
C PRO A 302 -7.91 -14.58 -12.89
N VAL A 303 -7.85 -14.28 -11.59
CA VAL A 303 -6.93 -14.89 -10.63
C VAL A 303 -7.71 -15.51 -9.47
N VAL A 304 -7.09 -16.47 -8.78
CA VAL A 304 -7.62 -17.11 -7.58
C VAL A 304 -6.61 -16.89 -6.47
N GLU A 305 -6.98 -16.14 -5.44
CA GLU A 305 -6.09 -15.71 -4.37
C GLU A 305 -6.75 -15.90 -3.01
N PRO A 306 -5.98 -16.00 -1.91
CA PRO A 306 -6.55 -15.95 -0.56
C PRO A 306 -7.46 -14.72 -0.42
N CYS A 307 -8.63 -14.91 0.20
CA CYS A 307 -9.50 -13.77 0.52
C CYS A 307 -8.77 -12.81 1.46
N ARG A 308 -9.01 -11.51 1.28
CA ARG A 308 -8.49 -10.46 2.19
C ARG A 308 -9.36 -10.27 3.45
N GLU A 309 -10.50 -10.96 3.50
CA GLU A 309 -11.51 -10.99 4.56
C GLU A 309 -11.53 -12.35 5.26
#